data_AF-A0A9P6G7K2-F1
#
_entry.id   AF-A0A9P6G7K2-F1
#
_cell.length_a   1.000
_cell.length_b   1.000
_cell.length_c   1.000
_cell.angle_alpha   90.00
_cell.angle_beta   90.00
_cell.angle_gamma   90.00
#
_symmetry.space_group_name_H-M   'P 1'
#
loop_
_entity.id
_entity.type
_entity.pdbx_description
1 polymer ?
#
loop_
_entity_poly.entity_id
_entity_poly.type
_entity_poly.pdbx_seq_one_letter_code
_entity_poly.pdbx_strand_id
1 'polypeptide(L)'
;MSDLSPAAPVTTTEGWSEEDIALLQAFKDPTACKFCKRPSHCQQCNHELVPEPKRPTGKQDINTPRPDLFGQLPPPFPNPARHRDFQAACPPEPPQLGSFSVFAAGSIEMGKAIPWQDLLENQLCDLPITLCNPRRGEWDPAVTQQARNAAFREQVEWELGALTSASVICFFFDHATMSPVSLMELGLWAHSKKVVVCCNGEYWKGGNVHIVCERYGVPVVETFKELVPLVRAMLRTKGCIVDTKGELTEREEERDPQRSMSLEEAEGLLEGSLRGRQGVAIDRKKLGVAE
;
A
#
# COMPACT_ATOMS: atom_id res chain seq x y z
N MET A 1 9.79 -22.51 -12.57
CA MET A 1 10.68 -21.33 -12.57
C MET A 1 10.86 -20.89 -11.12
N SER A 2 11.85 -20.05 -10.79
CA SER A 2 12.33 -19.90 -9.40
C SER A 2 11.26 -19.50 -8.39
N ASP A 3 11.10 -20.31 -7.33
CA ASP A 3 10.35 -19.96 -6.12
C ASP A 3 11.06 -18.82 -5.38
N LEU A 4 10.73 -17.59 -5.76
CA LEU A 4 11.03 -16.41 -4.95
C LEU A 4 10.05 -16.37 -3.78
N SER A 5 10.36 -17.14 -2.73
CA SER A 5 9.77 -16.92 -1.41
C SER A 5 10.04 -15.47 -1.00
N PRO A 6 9.03 -14.70 -0.55
CA PRO A 6 9.25 -13.32 -0.12
C PRO A 6 10.32 -13.26 0.96
N ALA A 7 11.29 -12.36 0.81
CA ALA A 7 12.25 -12.08 1.86
C ALA A 7 11.47 -11.60 3.10
N ALA A 8 11.77 -12.19 4.26
CA ALA A 8 11.11 -11.80 5.50
C ALA A 8 11.35 -10.32 5.80
N PRO A 9 10.36 -9.56 6.32
CA PRO A 9 10.59 -8.21 6.81
C PRO A 9 11.75 -8.22 7.81
N VAL A 10 12.76 -7.39 7.55
CA VAL A 10 13.99 -7.37 8.35
C VAL A 10 13.70 -6.66 9.68
N THR A 11 13.45 -7.47 10.72
CA THR A 11 12.94 -7.04 12.04
C THR A 11 14.04 -6.70 13.06
N THR A 12 15.30 -7.00 12.76
CA THR A 12 16.48 -6.57 13.54
C THR A 12 17.33 -5.63 12.69
N THR A 13 18.20 -4.81 13.29
CA THR A 13 19.11 -3.90 12.55
C THR A 13 20.30 -4.61 11.89
N GLU A 14 20.32 -5.94 11.84
CA GLU A 14 21.39 -6.72 11.24
C GLU A 14 21.25 -6.70 9.71
N GLY A 15 22.31 -6.34 9.00
CA GLY A 15 22.31 -6.22 7.54
C GLY A 15 21.68 -4.94 6.96
N TRP A 16 21.27 -3.98 7.79
CA TRP A 16 20.80 -2.67 7.33
C TRP A 16 21.94 -1.84 6.72
N SER A 17 21.62 -0.96 5.76
CA SER A 17 22.60 -0.01 5.22
C SER A 17 22.86 1.15 6.18
N GLU A 18 23.99 1.85 6.01
CA GLU A 18 24.27 3.10 6.72
C GLU A 18 23.19 4.17 6.45
N GLU A 19 22.59 4.16 5.24
CA GLU A 19 21.49 5.05 4.88
C GLU A 19 20.20 4.73 5.64
N ASP A 20 19.85 3.44 5.81
CA ASP A 20 18.67 3.00 6.59
C ASP A 20 18.83 3.31 8.09
N ILE A 21 20.05 3.15 8.62
CA ILE A 21 20.37 3.47 10.01
C ILE A 21 20.29 4.99 10.24
N ALA A 22 20.84 5.80 9.34
CA ALA A 22 20.67 7.26 9.35
C ALA A 22 19.21 7.69 9.10
N LEU A 23 18.43 6.88 8.37
CA LEU A 23 17.01 7.07 8.17
C LEU A 23 16.26 6.96 9.50
N LEU A 24 16.44 5.84 10.22
CA LEU A 24 15.85 5.63 11.55
C LEU A 24 16.31 6.67 12.58
N GLN A 25 17.60 7.03 12.61
CA GLN A 25 18.14 7.97 13.60
C GLN A 25 17.50 9.34 13.51
N ALA A 26 17.50 9.99 12.35
CA ALA A 26 16.87 11.31 12.18
C ALA A 26 15.35 11.27 11.95
N PHE A 27 14.68 10.13 12.19
CA PHE A 27 13.24 10.11 12.54
C PHE A 27 13.03 10.37 14.05
N LYS A 28 14.03 10.06 14.88
CA LYS A 28 14.03 10.22 16.35
C LYS A 28 14.66 11.55 16.80
N ASP A 29 15.28 12.30 15.89
CA ASP A 29 15.85 13.64 16.13
C ASP A 29 14.79 14.74 15.90
N PRO A 30 14.42 15.53 16.93
CA PRO A 30 13.46 16.63 16.78
C PRO A 30 14.05 17.90 16.13
N THR A 31 15.36 17.95 15.87
CA THR A 31 16.07 19.12 15.31
C THR A 31 16.36 19.01 13.81
N ALA A 32 16.30 17.81 13.24
CA ALA A 32 16.51 17.57 11.82
C ALA A 32 15.26 17.89 10.99
N CYS A 33 15.43 18.35 9.75
CA CYS A 33 14.34 18.34 8.79
C CYS A 33 13.98 16.89 8.45
N LYS A 34 12.81 16.41 8.87
CA LYS A 34 12.31 15.03 8.69
C LYS A 34 12.40 14.50 7.25
N PHE A 35 12.51 15.37 6.25
CA PHE A 35 12.35 15.04 4.82
C PHE A 35 13.64 15.20 3.99
N CYS A 36 14.63 15.95 4.46
CA CYS A 36 15.94 16.10 3.80
C CYS A 36 17.16 15.88 4.71
N LYS A 37 16.95 15.69 6.03
CA LYS A 37 17.94 15.42 7.09
C LYS A 37 19.06 16.45 7.27
N ARG A 38 19.05 17.56 6.52
CA ARG A 38 19.93 18.71 6.80
C ARG A 38 19.41 19.45 8.04
N PRO A 39 20.29 20.11 8.80
CA PRO A 39 19.90 21.33 9.52
C PRO A 39 19.32 22.31 8.49
N SER A 40 18.15 22.88 8.75
CA SER A 40 17.59 23.90 7.85
C SER A 40 18.50 25.13 7.80
N HIS A 41 19.21 25.44 8.88
CA HIS A 41 20.10 26.60 8.97
C HIS A 41 21.47 26.21 9.56
N CYS A 42 22.52 26.87 9.08
CA CYS A 42 23.88 26.83 9.63
C CYS A 42 23.90 27.42 11.04
N GLN A 43 24.22 26.60 12.04
CA GLN A 43 24.08 26.99 13.45
C GLN A 43 25.09 28.07 13.91
N GLN A 44 26.08 28.45 13.10
CA GLN A 44 27.02 29.55 13.41
C GLN A 44 26.61 30.92 12.85
N CYS A 45 25.78 30.97 11.80
CA CYS A 45 25.40 32.25 11.14
C CYS A 45 23.91 32.32 10.73
N ASN A 46 23.13 31.31 11.08
CA ASN A 46 21.71 31.13 10.73
C ASN A 46 21.39 31.26 9.22
N HIS A 47 22.27 30.74 8.37
CA HIS A 47 22.15 30.75 6.90
C HIS A 47 21.79 29.36 6.36
N GLU A 48 20.88 29.25 5.39
CA GLU A 48 20.35 27.96 4.89
C GLU A 48 21.46 27.03 4.32
N LEU A 49 21.31 25.70 4.46
CA LEU A 49 22.34 24.70 4.09
C LEU A 49 21.84 23.59 3.13
N VAL A 50 22.81 22.85 2.56
CA VAL A 50 23.16 23.00 1.13
C VAL A 50 22.41 22.04 0.15
N PRO A 51 22.89 21.57 -1.04
CA PRO A 51 22.00 21.34 -2.18
C PRO A 51 21.48 19.88 -2.30
N GLU A 52 20.69 19.61 -3.34
CA GLU A 52 20.19 18.26 -3.66
C GLU A 52 21.32 17.21 -3.81
N PRO A 53 21.09 15.96 -3.36
CA PRO A 53 22.00 14.86 -3.66
C PRO A 53 22.05 14.63 -5.18
N LYS A 54 23.23 14.29 -5.72
CA LYS A 54 23.38 13.96 -7.14
C LYS A 54 22.53 12.72 -7.45
N ARG A 55 21.69 12.81 -8.48
CA ARG A 55 20.91 11.65 -8.94
C ARG A 55 21.86 10.54 -9.39
N PRO A 56 21.66 9.29 -8.94
CA PRO A 56 22.42 8.15 -9.44
C PRO A 56 22.14 7.94 -10.94
N THR A 57 23.14 7.41 -11.65
CA THR A 57 23.13 7.30 -13.12
C THR A 57 22.79 5.88 -13.58
N GLY A 58 21.79 5.77 -14.46
CA GLY A 58 21.28 4.48 -14.94
C GLY A 58 20.12 3.96 -14.11
N LYS A 59 19.46 2.91 -14.60
CA LYS A 59 18.33 2.26 -13.92
C LYS A 59 18.71 1.80 -12.51
N GLN A 60 17.81 1.99 -11.56
CA GLN A 60 17.88 1.45 -10.21
C GLN A 60 16.77 0.43 -9.99
N ASP A 61 17.07 -0.60 -9.20
CA ASP A 61 16.11 -1.57 -8.70
C ASP A 61 15.37 -1.00 -7.47
N ILE A 62 14.10 -0.63 -7.64
CA ILE A 62 13.24 -0.11 -6.57
C ILE A 62 12.51 -1.23 -5.79
N ASN A 63 12.73 -2.50 -6.16
CA ASN A 63 12.35 -3.68 -5.40
C ASN A 63 13.46 -4.16 -4.44
N THR A 64 14.62 -3.47 -4.42
CA THR A 64 15.62 -3.61 -3.35
C THR A 64 14.92 -3.61 -1.97
N PRO A 65 15.08 -4.66 -1.14
CA PRO A 65 14.42 -4.73 0.15
C PRO A 65 14.73 -3.53 1.06
N ARG A 66 13.73 -3.13 1.86
CA ARG A 66 13.85 -2.08 2.88
C ARG A 66 13.40 -2.63 4.24
N PRO A 67 14.09 -2.24 5.33
CA PRO A 67 13.72 -2.68 6.66
C PRO A 67 12.43 -2.00 7.13
N ASP A 68 11.62 -2.72 7.92
CA ASP A 68 10.42 -2.15 8.51
C ASP A 68 10.78 -1.38 9.79
N LEU A 69 11.13 -0.11 9.61
CA LEU A 69 11.58 0.80 10.67
C LEU A 69 10.59 0.98 11.83
N PHE A 70 9.31 0.63 11.63
CA PHE A 70 8.21 0.93 12.55
C PHE A 70 7.34 -0.29 12.92
N GLY A 71 7.62 -1.48 12.40
CA GLY A 71 6.84 -2.71 12.69
C GLY A 71 5.42 -2.67 12.13
N GLN A 72 5.25 -2.12 10.92
CA GLN A 72 3.99 -1.91 10.23
C GLN A 72 3.47 -3.19 9.55
N LEU A 73 4.38 -4.08 9.13
CA LEU A 73 4.08 -5.34 8.49
C LEU A 73 4.05 -6.49 9.52
N PRO A 74 3.12 -7.46 9.38
CA PRO A 74 3.17 -8.70 10.14
C PRO A 74 4.42 -9.54 9.78
N PRO A 75 4.82 -10.50 10.63
CA PRO A 75 5.81 -11.50 10.26
C PRO A 75 5.33 -12.32 9.04
N PRO A 76 6.24 -12.99 8.30
CA PRO A 76 5.86 -13.79 7.15
C PRO A 76 4.90 -14.90 7.55
N PHE A 77 3.72 -14.92 6.93
CA PHE A 77 2.81 -16.05 7.00
C PHE A 77 3.24 -17.13 6.00
N PRO A 78 2.87 -18.41 6.22
CA PRO A 78 2.97 -19.42 5.17
C PRO A 78 2.20 -18.95 3.93
N ASN A 79 2.86 -18.92 2.77
CA ASN A 79 2.21 -18.57 1.52
C ASN A 79 1.03 -19.54 1.26
N PRO A 80 -0.20 -19.04 1.03
CA PRO A 80 -1.32 -19.90 0.68
C PRO A 80 -1.13 -20.45 -0.74
N ALA A 81 -1.90 -21.49 -1.08
CA ALA A 81 -1.87 -22.05 -2.43
C ALA A 81 -2.42 -21.01 -3.44
N ARG A 82 -1.57 -20.56 -4.37
CA ARG A 82 -1.95 -19.58 -5.40
C ARG A 82 -3.07 -20.14 -6.28
N HIS A 83 -4.13 -19.36 -6.45
CA HIS A 83 -5.25 -19.70 -7.29
C HIS A 83 -4.87 -19.64 -8.78
N ARG A 84 -5.41 -20.54 -9.59
CA ARG A 84 -5.07 -20.65 -11.02
C ARG A 84 -5.38 -19.38 -11.83
N ASP A 85 -6.41 -18.65 -11.40
CA ASP A 85 -6.89 -17.43 -12.06
C ASP A 85 -6.36 -16.15 -11.39
N PHE A 86 -5.47 -16.27 -10.40
CA PHE A 86 -4.79 -15.12 -9.80
C PHE A 86 -3.73 -14.55 -10.73
N GLN A 87 -3.75 -13.24 -10.97
CA GLN A 87 -2.79 -12.56 -11.84
C GLN A 87 -2.18 -11.35 -11.13
N ALA A 88 -0.86 -11.18 -11.23
CA ALA A 88 -0.17 -9.96 -10.84
C ALA A 88 0.23 -9.19 -12.12
N ALA A 89 -0.10 -7.90 -12.17
CA ALA A 89 0.19 -7.04 -13.31
C ALA A 89 0.94 -5.78 -12.86
N CYS A 90 2.06 -5.50 -13.53
CA CYS A 90 2.94 -4.36 -13.25
C CYS A 90 3.17 -3.53 -14.53
N PRO A 91 3.48 -2.23 -14.44
CA PRO A 91 3.83 -1.42 -15.61
C PRO A 91 5.20 -1.83 -16.19
N PRO A 92 5.41 -1.69 -17.52
CA PRO A 92 4.56 -0.95 -18.47
C PRO A 92 3.38 -1.74 -19.07
N GLU A 93 3.36 -3.08 -18.99
CA GLU A 93 2.35 -3.91 -19.66
C GLU A 93 0.92 -3.62 -19.14
N PRO A 94 -0.06 -3.28 -20.01
CA PRO A 94 -1.44 -3.05 -19.58
C PRO A 94 -2.04 -4.27 -18.86
N PRO A 95 -2.73 -4.08 -17.71
CA PRO A 95 -3.20 -5.19 -16.91
C PRO A 95 -4.33 -5.96 -17.62
N GLN A 96 -4.19 -7.29 -17.69
CA GLN A 96 -5.28 -8.17 -18.09
C GLN A 96 -6.20 -8.39 -16.89
N LEU A 97 -7.30 -7.64 -16.86
CA LEU A 97 -8.24 -7.64 -15.74
C LEU A 97 -9.23 -8.81 -15.85
N GLY A 98 -9.24 -9.67 -14.83
CA GLY A 98 -10.33 -10.61 -14.58
C GLY A 98 -11.57 -9.93 -14.01
N SER A 99 -12.56 -10.72 -13.61
CA SER A 99 -13.85 -10.25 -13.06
C SER A 99 -13.70 -9.30 -11.88
N PHE A 100 -12.65 -9.48 -11.07
CA PHE A 100 -12.34 -8.65 -9.91
C PHE A 100 -10.86 -8.28 -9.88
N SER A 101 -10.58 -7.06 -9.41
CA SER A 101 -9.22 -6.54 -9.35
C SER A 101 -8.97 -5.63 -8.14
N VAL A 102 -7.72 -5.65 -7.66
CA VAL A 102 -7.22 -4.79 -6.59
C VAL A 102 -6.08 -3.93 -7.15
N PHE A 103 -6.05 -2.64 -6.85
CA PHE A 103 -4.90 -1.78 -7.13
C PHE A 103 -4.14 -1.48 -5.83
N ALA A 104 -2.82 -1.70 -5.83
CA ALA A 104 -1.93 -1.46 -4.69
C ALA A 104 -1.39 -0.02 -4.67
N ALA A 105 -2.25 0.94 -4.31
CA ALA A 105 -1.89 2.35 -4.19
C ALA A 105 -1.09 2.65 -2.91
N GLY A 106 -0.36 3.76 -2.89
CA GLY A 106 0.39 4.17 -1.71
C GLY A 106 1.90 4.08 -1.90
N SER A 107 2.58 3.68 -0.84
CA SER A 107 4.00 4.01 -0.66
C SER A 107 4.91 3.20 -1.57
N ILE A 108 5.64 3.90 -2.44
CA ILE A 108 6.79 3.40 -3.22
C ILE A 108 7.96 4.36 -3.04
N GLU A 109 7.73 5.65 -3.32
CA GLU A 109 8.69 6.76 -3.22
C GLU A 109 10.10 6.41 -3.77
N MET A 110 10.17 5.99 -5.03
CA MET A 110 11.41 5.57 -5.71
C MET A 110 12.17 4.44 -4.98
N GLY A 111 11.44 3.51 -4.37
CA GLY A 111 12.03 2.37 -3.67
C GLY A 111 12.53 2.68 -2.26
N LYS A 112 12.12 3.79 -1.64
CA LYS A 112 12.32 4.03 -0.19
C LYS A 112 11.32 3.26 0.67
N ALA A 113 10.10 3.06 0.17
CA ALA A 113 9.05 2.37 0.91
C ALA A 113 9.39 0.87 1.08
N ILE A 114 8.95 0.29 2.20
CA ILE A 114 8.96 -1.16 2.41
C ILE A 114 8.24 -1.85 1.23
N PRO A 115 8.70 -3.02 0.70
CA PRO A 115 8.02 -3.77 -0.35
C PRO A 115 6.74 -4.47 0.16
N TRP A 116 5.79 -3.68 0.65
CA TRP A 116 4.49 -4.15 1.16
C TRP A 116 3.59 -4.70 0.04
N GLN A 117 3.82 -4.28 -1.21
CA GLN A 117 3.06 -4.77 -2.37
C GLN A 117 3.25 -6.27 -2.58
N ASP A 118 4.47 -6.77 -2.40
CA ASP A 118 4.79 -8.20 -2.50
C ASP A 118 4.08 -8.99 -1.40
N LEU A 119 4.04 -8.45 -0.18
CA LEU A 119 3.28 -9.05 0.91
C LEU A 119 1.78 -9.05 0.62
N LEU A 120 1.23 -8.00 0.01
CA LEU A 120 -0.18 -7.97 -0.41
C LEU A 120 -0.47 -8.99 -1.52
N GLU A 121 0.44 -9.20 -2.47
CA GLU A 121 0.31 -10.25 -3.48
C GLU A 121 0.22 -11.63 -2.80
N ASN A 122 1.17 -11.96 -1.93
CA ASN A 122 1.20 -13.25 -1.26
C ASN A 122 0.02 -13.43 -0.27
N GLN A 123 -0.56 -12.35 0.25
CA GLN A 123 -1.74 -12.36 1.11
C GLN A 123 -3.08 -12.32 0.37
N LEU A 124 -3.09 -12.29 -0.98
CA LEU A 124 -4.29 -12.36 -1.82
C LEU A 124 -4.18 -13.40 -2.96
N CYS A 125 -3.06 -14.10 -3.10
CA CYS A 125 -2.79 -14.96 -4.26
C CYS A 125 -3.70 -16.19 -4.33
N ASP A 126 -4.41 -16.53 -3.26
CA ASP A 126 -5.41 -17.59 -3.14
C ASP A 126 -6.80 -17.21 -3.71
N LEU A 127 -6.95 -16.02 -4.30
CA LEU A 127 -8.21 -15.50 -4.84
C LEU A 127 -8.21 -15.41 -6.39
N PRO A 128 -9.36 -15.60 -7.06
CA PRO A 128 -9.52 -15.39 -8.51
C PRO A 128 -9.58 -13.90 -8.89
N ILE A 129 -8.48 -13.17 -8.73
CA ILE A 129 -8.39 -11.71 -8.96
C ILE A 129 -7.14 -11.28 -9.75
N THR A 130 -7.20 -10.10 -10.38
CA THR A 130 -6.01 -9.39 -10.88
C THR A 130 -5.53 -8.36 -9.84
N LEU A 131 -4.32 -8.50 -9.31
CA LEU A 131 -3.63 -7.47 -8.53
C LEU A 131 -2.81 -6.57 -9.46
N CYS A 132 -3.17 -5.29 -9.54
CA CYS A 132 -2.38 -4.25 -10.21
C CYS A 132 -1.38 -3.65 -9.21
N ASN A 133 -0.09 -3.94 -9.42
CA ASN A 133 1.02 -3.45 -8.61
C ASN A 133 1.81 -2.36 -9.38
N PRO A 134 1.72 -1.08 -9.01
CA PRO A 134 2.46 -0.02 -9.70
C PRO A 134 3.99 -0.06 -9.47
N ARG A 135 4.48 -0.85 -8.49
CA ARG A 135 5.90 -0.99 -8.16
C ARG A 135 6.62 -1.93 -9.15
N ARG A 136 6.94 -1.41 -10.34
CA ARG A 136 7.85 -2.10 -11.28
C ARG A 136 9.29 -2.09 -10.76
N GLY A 137 10.04 -3.16 -11.00
CA GLY A 137 11.40 -3.30 -10.45
C GLY A 137 12.39 -2.22 -10.90
N GLU A 138 12.46 -1.91 -12.20
CA GLU A 138 13.43 -0.94 -12.72
C GLU A 138 12.83 0.47 -12.93
N TRP A 139 13.47 1.48 -12.33
CA TRP A 139 13.23 2.89 -12.63
C TRP A 139 14.52 3.63 -12.98
N ASP A 140 14.51 4.50 -13.98
CA ASP A 140 15.65 5.37 -14.32
C ASP A 140 15.50 6.76 -13.64
N PRO A 141 16.38 7.14 -12.70
CA PRO A 141 16.32 8.45 -12.00
C PRO A 141 16.53 9.67 -12.92
N ALA A 142 17.02 9.47 -14.15
CA ALA A 142 17.10 10.51 -15.17
C ALA A 142 15.72 10.80 -15.81
N VAL A 143 14.72 9.93 -15.64
CA VAL A 143 13.34 10.20 -16.07
C VAL A 143 12.80 11.42 -15.32
N THR A 144 12.45 12.44 -16.08
CA THR A 144 11.93 13.70 -15.57
C THR A 144 10.44 13.60 -15.30
N GLN A 145 9.99 14.08 -14.14
CA GLN A 145 8.58 14.18 -13.73
C GLN A 145 7.83 15.31 -14.49
N GLN A 146 8.03 15.38 -15.80
CA GLN A 146 7.37 16.32 -16.70
C GLN A 146 6.45 15.51 -17.62
N ALA A 147 5.18 15.89 -17.74
CA ALA A 147 4.18 15.13 -18.53
C ALA A 147 4.53 14.93 -20.02
N ARG A 148 5.54 15.63 -20.55
CA ARG A 148 6.10 15.42 -21.90
C ARG A 148 7.14 14.29 -22.02
N ASN A 149 7.62 13.75 -20.89
CA ASN A 149 8.54 12.62 -20.88
C ASN A 149 7.74 11.32 -21.07
N ALA A 150 8.07 10.54 -22.10
CA ALA A 150 7.31 9.35 -22.48
C ALA A 150 7.27 8.30 -21.36
N ALA A 151 8.41 7.94 -20.77
CA ALA A 151 8.49 6.92 -19.73
C ALA A 151 7.85 7.35 -18.39
N PHE A 152 7.77 8.66 -18.13
CA PHE A 152 7.01 9.19 -17.00
C PHE A 152 5.50 9.17 -17.26
N ARG A 153 5.07 9.60 -18.46
CA ARG A 153 3.66 9.53 -18.86
C ARG A 153 3.17 8.08 -18.86
N GLU A 154 3.91 7.15 -19.44
CA GLU A 154 3.55 5.73 -19.51
C GLU A 154 3.23 5.14 -18.12
N GLN A 155 4.08 5.41 -17.12
CA GLN A 155 3.81 5.03 -15.72
C GLN A 155 2.51 5.65 -15.19
N VAL A 156 2.35 6.98 -15.33
CA VAL A 156 1.21 7.71 -14.75
C VAL A 156 -0.11 7.37 -15.43
N GLU A 157 -0.13 7.17 -16.75
CA GLU A 157 -1.34 6.76 -17.48
C GLU A 157 -1.70 5.28 -17.17
N TRP A 158 -0.70 4.41 -16.93
CA TRP A 158 -0.93 3.04 -16.43
C TRP A 158 -1.54 3.06 -15.03
N GLU A 159 -0.97 3.86 -14.11
CA GLU A 159 -1.46 4.05 -12.74
C GLU A 159 -2.91 4.58 -12.76
N LEU A 160 -3.20 5.63 -13.52
CA LEU A 160 -4.54 6.19 -13.66
C LEU A 160 -5.54 5.21 -14.31
N GLY A 161 -5.14 4.46 -15.34
CA GLY A 161 -5.98 3.48 -16.02
C GLY A 161 -6.32 2.27 -15.14
N ALA A 162 -5.34 1.76 -14.39
CA ALA A 162 -5.53 0.66 -13.45
C ALA A 162 -6.32 1.12 -12.20
N LEU A 163 -6.02 2.29 -11.62
CA LEU A 163 -6.84 2.92 -10.57
C LEU A 163 -8.30 3.08 -11.01
N THR A 164 -8.53 3.52 -12.25
CA THR A 164 -9.88 3.70 -12.80
C THR A 164 -10.63 2.38 -12.88
N SER A 165 -9.96 1.33 -13.36
CA SER A 165 -10.59 0.03 -13.65
C SER A 165 -10.72 -0.90 -12.43
N ALA A 166 -9.93 -0.68 -11.38
CA ALA A 166 -9.89 -1.57 -10.22
C ALA A 166 -11.23 -1.68 -9.48
N SER A 167 -11.59 -2.90 -9.04
CA SER A 167 -12.78 -3.17 -8.22
C SER A 167 -12.61 -2.67 -6.77
N VAL A 168 -11.38 -2.75 -6.25
CA VAL A 168 -10.95 -2.21 -4.95
C VAL A 168 -9.60 -1.48 -5.12
N ILE A 169 -9.43 -0.33 -4.47
CA ILE A 169 -8.14 0.38 -4.39
C ILE A 169 -7.68 0.30 -2.94
N CYS A 170 -6.54 -0.34 -2.73
CA CYS A 170 -5.91 -0.54 -1.43
C CYS A 170 -4.77 0.46 -1.27
N PHE A 171 -4.89 1.43 -0.35
CA PHE A 171 -3.81 2.35 0.00
C PHE A 171 -3.01 1.85 1.20
N PHE A 172 -1.68 1.84 1.12
CA PHE A 172 -0.80 1.71 2.29
C PHE A 172 0.14 2.92 2.41
N PHE A 173 0.03 3.64 3.53
CA PHE A 173 0.87 4.79 3.87
C PHE A 173 1.95 4.38 4.88
N ASP A 174 3.13 4.05 4.37
CA ASP A 174 4.35 3.75 5.12
C ASP A 174 4.81 5.00 5.89
N HIS A 175 4.91 4.88 7.21
CA HIS A 175 5.38 5.90 8.16
C HIS A 175 6.76 6.46 7.76
N ALA A 176 7.62 5.67 7.10
CA ALA A 176 8.93 6.11 6.61
C ALA A 176 8.86 7.06 5.39
N THR A 177 7.67 7.29 4.80
CA THR A 177 7.52 7.93 3.47
C THR A 177 6.57 9.13 3.47
N MET A 178 6.66 9.95 2.41
CA MET A 178 5.83 11.13 2.20
C MET A 178 4.62 10.89 1.29
N SER A 179 4.76 9.96 0.33
CA SER A 179 3.72 9.51 -0.60
C SER A 179 2.77 10.61 -1.13
N PRO A 180 3.31 11.73 -1.68
CA PRO A 180 2.49 12.88 -2.08
C PRO A 180 1.58 12.59 -3.27
N VAL A 181 2.01 11.73 -4.20
CA VAL A 181 1.16 11.26 -5.31
C VAL A 181 -0.01 10.44 -4.75
N SER A 182 0.23 9.56 -3.79
CA SER A 182 -0.83 8.74 -3.18
C SER A 182 -1.81 9.53 -2.32
N LEU A 183 -1.38 10.66 -1.74
CA LEU A 183 -2.31 11.62 -1.12
C LEU A 183 -3.23 12.30 -2.16
N MET A 184 -2.71 12.57 -3.36
CA MET A 184 -3.50 13.09 -4.49
C MET A 184 -4.45 12.01 -5.06
N GLU A 185 -3.98 10.77 -5.23
CA GLU A 185 -4.79 9.62 -5.63
C GLU A 185 -5.92 9.32 -4.64
N LEU A 186 -5.63 9.37 -3.33
CA LEU A 186 -6.67 9.24 -2.30
C LEU A 186 -7.70 10.36 -2.41
N GLY A 187 -7.27 11.61 -2.62
CA GLY A 187 -8.17 12.74 -2.86
C GLY A 187 -9.05 12.56 -4.10
N LEU A 188 -8.49 11.99 -5.17
CA LEU A 188 -9.21 11.67 -6.41
C LEU A 188 -10.25 10.56 -6.19
N TRP A 189 -9.89 9.48 -5.47
CA TRP A 189 -10.69 8.26 -5.39
C TRP A 189 -11.55 8.09 -4.12
N ALA A 190 -11.36 8.87 -3.04
CA ALA A 190 -12.07 8.66 -1.76
C ALA A 190 -13.61 8.60 -1.91
N HIS A 191 -14.18 9.36 -2.83
CA HIS A 191 -15.62 9.40 -3.09
C HIS A 191 -16.19 8.15 -3.80
N SER A 192 -15.33 7.26 -4.33
CA SER A 192 -15.70 6.20 -5.28
C SER A 192 -16.25 4.90 -4.66
N LYS A 193 -16.28 4.77 -3.33
CA LYS A 193 -16.75 3.58 -2.59
C LYS A 193 -16.02 2.27 -2.91
N LYS A 194 -14.84 2.34 -3.54
CA LYS A 194 -13.92 1.20 -3.76
C LYS A 194 -12.59 1.32 -2.99
N VAL A 195 -12.39 2.38 -2.23
CA VAL A 195 -11.15 2.63 -1.50
C VAL A 195 -11.15 1.95 -0.14
N VAL A 196 -9.99 1.41 0.27
CA VAL A 196 -9.63 1.10 1.66
C VAL A 196 -8.25 1.66 1.97
N VAL A 197 -7.97 2.00 3.22
CA VAL A 197 -6.71 2.65 3.63
C VAL A 197 -6.08 1.97 4.84
N CYS A 198 -4.79 1.66 4.77
CA CYS A 198 -3.93 1.50 5.93
C CYS A 198 -3.10 2.78 6.10
N CYS A 199 -3.30 3.48 7.20
CA CYS A 199 -2.55 4.67 7.56
C CYS A 199 -2.41 4.73 9.07
N ASN A 200 -1.19 4.57 9.58
CA ASN A 200 -0.95 4.73 11.01
C ASN A 200 -1.19 6.19 11.44
N GLY A 201 -1.73 6.42 12.63
CA GLY A 201 -2.00 7.77 13.16
C GLY A 201 -0.75 8.67 13.24
N GLU A 202 0.45 8.08 13.40
CA GLU A 202 1.73 8.80 13.48
C GLU A 202 2.30 9.21 12.10
N TYR A 203 1.75 8.70 10.99
CA TYR A 203 2.12 9.11 9.63
C TYR A 203 2.06 10.64 9.48
N TRP A 204 2.98 11.24 8.73
CA TRP A 204 3.19 12.71 8.70
C TRP A 204 1.95 13.53 8.23
N LYS A 205 0.99 12.88 7.56
CA LYS A 205 -0.34 13.42 7.20
C LYS A 205 -1.50 12.56 7.72
N GLY A 206 -1.29 11.70 8.71
CA GLY A 206 -2.25 10.75 9.27
C GLY A 206 -3.60 11.40 9.56
N GLY A 207 -3.63 12.47 10.35
CA GLY A 207 -4.87 13.20 10.63
C GLY A 207 -5.60 13.78 9.40
N ASN A 208 -4.88 14.11 8.31
CA ASN A 208 -5.53 14.56 7.07
C ASN A 208 -6.15 13.37 6.32
N VAL A 209 -5.44 12.24 6.26
CA VAL A 209 -5.94 10.97 5.70
C VAL A 209 -7.20 10.51 6.45
N HIS A 210 -7.17 10.50 7.79
CA HIS A 210 -8.30 10.08 8.61
C HIS A 210 -9.53 10.99 8.44
N ILE A 211 -9.37 12.32 8.43
CA ILE A 211 -10.47 13.27 8.21
C ILE A 211 -11.08 13.11 6.80
N VAL A 212 -10.26 12.85 5.77
CA VAL A 212 -10.77 12.52 4.43
C VAL A 212 -11.54 11.21 4.46
N CYS A 213 -11.01 10.17 5.13
CA CYS A 213 -11.66 8.87 5.22
C CYS A 213 -13.02 8.94 5.93
N GLU A 214 -13.08 9.57 7.10
CA GLU A 214 -14.32 9.81 7.86
C GLU A 214 -15.39 10.55 7.03
N ARG A 215 -14.97 11.62 6.33
CA ARG A 215 -15.82 12.48 5.51
C ARG A 215 -16.47 11.72 4.35
N TYR A 216 -15.73 10.85 3.67
CA TYR A 216 -16.23 10.08 2.52
C TYR A 216 -16.75 8.68 2.89
N GLY A 217 -16.53 8.21 4.12
CA GLY A 217 -16.88 6.85 4.53
C GLY A 217 -15.95 5.77 3.99
N VAL A 218 -14.67 6.12 3.84
CA VAL A 218 -13.61 5.18 3.44
C VAL A 218 -13.14 4.42 4.69
N PRO A 219 -13.15 3.08 4.70
CA PRO A 219 -12.58 2.30 5.80
C PRO A 219 -11.08 2.55 5.95
N VAL A 220 -10.63 2.80 7.19
CA VAL A 220 -9.23 3.08 7.52
C VAL A 220 -8.75 2.29 8.75
N VAL A 221 -7.58 1.67 8.66
CA VAL A 221 -6.91 0.87 9.70
C VAL A 221 -5.48 1.35 9.96
N GLU A 222 -4.90 1.02 11.12
CA GLU A 222 -3.55 1.49 11.50
C GLU A 222 -2.40 0.58 11.03
N THR A 223 -2.66 -0.71 10.74
CA THR A 223 -1.61 -1.71 10.45
C THR A 223 -1.90 -2.58 9.21
N PHE A 224 -0.85 -3.15 8.61
CA PHE A 224 -1.00 -4.03 7.44
C PHE A 224 -1.76 -5.33 7.74
N LYS A 225 -1.63 -5.87 8.95
CA LYS A 225 -2.36 -7.07 9.42
C LYS A 225 -3.88 -6.89 9.31
N GLU A 226 -4.35 -5.67 9.53
CA GLU A 226 -5.77 -5.29 9.52
C GLU A 226 -6.27 -4.97 8.10
N LEU A 227 -5.36 -4.60 7.19
CA LEU A 227 -5.65 -4.24 5.81
C LEU A 227 -6.13 -5.43 4.96
N VAL A 228 -5.50 -6.60 5.11
CA VAL A 228 -5.82 -7.79 4.30
C VAL A 228 -7.26 -8.29 4.52
N PRO A 229 -7.75 -8.49 5.77
CA PRO A 229 -9.17 -8.77 6.03
C PRO A 229 -10.13 -7.76 5.39
N LEU A 230 -9.79 -6.47 5.49
CA LEU A 230 -10.59 -5.36 4.97
C LEU A 230 -10.63 -5.33 3.43
N VAL A 231 -9.53 -5.65 2.74
CA VAL A 231 -9.51 -5.83 1.28
C VAL A 231 -10.39 -7.01 0.86
N ARG A 232 -10.28 -8.16 1.54
CA ARG A 232 -11.13 -9.34 1.26
C ARG A 232 -12.61 -9.04 1.46
N ALA A 233 -12.96 -8.36 2.56
CA ALA A 233 -14.34 -7.96 2.81
C ALA A 233 -14.87 -6.98 1.75
N MET A 234 -14.07 -5.99 1.36
CA MET A 234 -14.46 -5.05 0.31
C MET A 234 -14.56 -5.70 -1.08
N LEU A 235 -13.74 -6.71 -1.39
CA LEU A 235 -13.90 -7.55 -2.58
C LEU A 235 -15.25 -8.29 -2.58
N ARG A 236 -15.67 -8.88 -1.44
CA ARG A 236 -17.02 -9.47 -1.31
C ARG A 236 -18.13 -8.42 -1.51
N THR A 237 -17.97 -7.16 -1.06
CA THR A 237 -18.95 -6.09 -1.37
C THR A 237 -19.08 -5.77 -2.87
N LYS A 238 -18.14 -6.21 -3.72
CA LYS A 238 -18.23 -6.07 -5.19
C LYS A 238 -18.79 -7.32 -5.88
N GLY A 239 -19.08 -8.38 -5.14
CA GLY A 239 -19.53 -9.67 -5.68
C GLY A 239 -18.43 -10.76 -5.75
N CYS A 240 -17.22 -10.50 -5.23
CA CYS A 240 -16.18 -11.54 -5.17
C CYS A 240 -16.43 -12.50 -3.99
N ILE A 241 -17.41 -13.38 -4.17
CA ILE A 241 -17.72 -14.48 -3.27
C ILE A 241 -17.01 -15.73 -3.80
N VAL A 242 -16.15 -16.30 -2.95
CA VAL A 242 -15.27 -17.42 -3.27
C VAL A 242 -15.68 -18.61 -2.41
N ASP A 243 -15.82 -19.78 -3.03
CA ASP A 243 -16.24 -20.99 -2.34
C ASP A 243 -15.08 -21.71 -1.61
N THR A 244 -15.43 -22.73 -0.83
CA THR A 244 -14.45 -23.58 -0.11
C THR A 244 -13.43 -24.33 -1.00
N LYS A 245 -13.58 -24.33 -2.33
CA LYS A 245 -12.60 -24.87 -3.29
C LYS A 245 -11.65 -23.78 -3.80
N GLY A 246 -12.08 -22.52 -3.78
CA GLY A 246 -11.36 -21.35 -4.31
C GLY A 246 -12.01 -20.73 -5.55
N GLU A 247 -13.16 -21.26 -5.99
CA GLU A 247 -13.86 -20.87 -7.21
C GLU A 247 -14.82 -19.70 -6.93
N LEU A 248 -15.10 -18.84 -7.93
CA LEU A 248 -16.17 -17.85 -7.80
C LEU A 248 -17.55 -18.53 -7.74
N THR A 249 -18.41 -18.07 -6.83
CA THR A 249 -19.80 -18.55 -6.69
C THR A 249 -20.75 -17.38 -6.46
N GLU A 250 -22.02 -17.55 -6.83
CA GLU A 250 -23.12 -16.63 -6.47
C GLU A 250 -23.82 -17.07 -5.16
N ARG A 251 -23.41 -18.22 -4.59
CA ARG A 251 -24.08 -18.89 -3.47
C ARG A 251 -23.36 -18.61 -2.15
N GLU A 252 -23.92 -17.68 -1.39
CA GLU A 252 -23.41 -17.22 -0.10
C GLU A 252 -23.28 -18.36 0.94
N GLU A 253 -24.04 -19.44 0.81
CA GLU A 253 -23.95 -20.64 1.66
C GLU A 253 -22.77 -21.57 1.32
N GLU A 254 -22.10 -21.38 0.19
CA GLU A 254 -20.89 -22.15 -0.21
C GLU A 254 -19.58 -21.39 0.04
N ARG A 255 -19.70 -20.12 0.46
CA ARG A 255 -18.62 -19.17 0.75
C ARG A 255 -17.60 -19.71 1.74
N ASP A 256 -16.32 -19.53 1.43
CA ASP A 256 -15.21 -19.66 2.37
C ASP A 256 -15.05 -18.35 3.19
N PRO A 257 -15.28 -18.37 4.52
CA PRO A 257 -15.18 -17.16 5.34
C PRO A 257 -13.77 -16.61 5.49
N GLN A 258 -12.72 -17.40 5.21
CA GLN A 258 -11.34 -16.91 5.20
C GLN A 258 -11.01 -16.17 3.90
N ARG A 259 -11.60 -16.62 2.79
CA ARG A 259 -11.36 -16.02 1.47
C ARG A 259 -12.21 -14.80 1.19
N SER A 260 -13.52 -14.90 1.44
CA SER A 260 -14.51 -13.86 1.16
C SER A 260 -15.17 -13.39 2.44
N MET A 261 -14.40 -12.70 3.28
CA MET A 261 -14.87 -12.14 4.56
C MET A 261 -16.10 -11.23 4.43
N SER A 262 -16.90 -11.12 5.48
CA SER A 262 -17.85 -10.02 5.65
C SER A 262 -17.18 -8.78 6.26
N LEU A 263 -17.85 -7.63 6.21
CA LEU A 263 -17.34 -6.42 6.89
C LEU A 263 -17.34 -6.63 8.40
N GLU A 264 -18.38 -7.26 8.94
CA GLU A 264 -18.51 -7.63 10.36
C GLU A 264 -17.47 -8.66 10.80
N GLU A 265 -17.16 -9.66 9.95
CA GLU A 265 -16.11 -10.65 10.22
C GLU A 265 -14.72 -9.99 10.20
N ALA A 266 -14.47 -9.05 9.27
CA ALA A 266 -13.24 -8.27 9.26
C ALA A 266 -13.15 -7.39 10.52
N GLU A 267 -14.16 -6.57 10.81
CA GLU A 267 -14.25 -5.71 12.01
C GLU A 267 -14.10 -6.53 13.30
N GLY A 268 -14.65 -7.73 13.38
CA GLY A 268 -14.48 -8.64 14.52
C GLY A 268 -13.02 -9.06 14.76
N LEU A 269 -12.22 -9.23 13.70
CA LEU A 269 -10.76 -9.44 13.83
C LEU A 269 -10.00 -8.16 14.23
N LEU A 270 -10.54 -6.96 13.93
CA LEU A 270 -9.96 -5.68 14.34
C LEU A 270 -10.24 -5.38 15.83
N GLU A 271 -11.50 -5.52 16.25
CA GLU A 271 -11.95 -5.21 17.61
C GLU A 271 -11.25 -6.06 18.68
N GLY A 272 -10.92 -7.33 18.36
CA GLY A 272 -10.14 -8.21 19.23
C GLY A 272 -8.67 -7.81 19.39
N SER A 273 -8.17 -6.83 18.62
CA SER A 273 -6.76 -6.43 18.57
C SER A 273 -6.48 -5.14 19.35
N LEU A 274 -7.20 -4.03 19.06
CA LEU A 274 -6.87 -2.69 19.60
C LEU A 274 -8.08 -1.78 19.86
N ARG A 275 -8.91 -2.10 20.86
CA ARG A 275 -10.08 -1.29 21.29
C ARG A 275 -9.74 0.05 21.98
N GLY A 276 -8.59 0.66 21.67
CA GLY A 276 -8.01 1.79 22.41
C GLY A 276 -7.38 2.92 21.56
N ARG A 277 -7.53 2.89 20.23
CA ARG A 277 -7.09 3.97 19.31
C ARG A 277 -8.22 4.38 18.36
N GLN A 278 -8.12 5.57 17.79
CA GLN A 278 -9.21 6.22 17.04
C GLN A 278 -9.31 5.74 15.58
N GLY A 279 -9.49 4.43 15.38
CA GLY A 279 -9.88 3.84 14.10
C GLY A 279 -11.36 4.09 13.79
N VAL A 280 -11.70 4.35 12.52
CA VAL A 280 -13.06 4.70 12.10
C VAL A 280 -13.86 3.42 11.83
N ALA A 281 -14.93 3.19 12.59
CA ALA A 281 -15.88 2.09 12.37
C ALA A 281 -16.50 2.16 10.96
N ILE A 282 -16.79 1.01 10.34
CA ILE A 282 -17.16 0.96 8.92
C ILE A 282 -18.61 1.41 8.71
N ASP A 283 -18.76 2.63 8.20
CA ASP A 283 -20.05 3.20 7.81
C ASP A 283 -20.58 2.51 6.52
N ARG A 284 -21.20 1.34 6.70
CA ARG A 284 -21.83 0.52 5.65
C ARG A 284 -22.80 1.33 4.77
N LYS A 285 -23.49 2.30 5.37
CA LYS A 285 -24.45 3.19 4.71
C LYS A 285 -23.75 4.18 3.77
N LYS A 286 -22.62 4.76 4.17
CA LYS A 286 -21.75 5.52 3.25
C LYS A 286 -21.17 4.62 2.16
N LEU A 287 -20.70 3.41 2.49
CA LEU A 287 -20.25 2.42 1.50
C LEU A 287 -21.34 2.00 0.50
N GLY A 288 -22.63 2.18 0.84
CA GLY A 288 -23.75 1.78 -0.02
C GLY A 288 -24.03 0.28 0.00
N VAL A 289 -23.58 -0.42 1.04
CA VAL A 289 -23.97 -1.81 1.32
C VAL A 289 -25.34 -1.77 2.02
N ALA A 290 -26.26 -2.65 1.62
CA ALA A 290 -27.54 -2.79 2.30
C ALA A 290 -27.36 -3.43 3.69
N GLU A 291 -28.34 -3.19 4.57
CA GLU A 291 -28.47 -3.89 5.86
C GLU A 291 -29.09 -5.29 5.66
#